data_AF-A0A8T4GU00-F1
#
_entry.id   AF-A0A8T4GU00-F1
#
_cell.length_a   1.000
_cell.length_b   1.000
_cell.length_c   1.000
_cell.angle_alpha   90.00
_cell.angle_beta   90.00
_cell.angle_gamma   90.00
#
_symmetry.space_group_name_H-M   'P 1'
#
loop_
_entity.id
_entity.type
_entity.pdbx_description
1 polymer ?
#
loop_
_entity_poly.entity_id
_entity_poly.type
_entity_poly.pdbx_seq_one_letter_code
_entity_poly.pdbx_strand_id
1 'polypeptide(L)'
;MPDDNRFAGLSDAEKEELDAAAPEESGSEDGDDEGEEEGGGGPAFEFDATTAKSIYVRPETLETLEDAEFEVEMLLRREHGIRDVTGREFHDAAVQVLAEHADEVVEQILDERDTE
;
A
#
# COMPACT_ATOMS: atom_id res chain seq x y z
N MET A 1 -46.57 -5.43 -36.72
CA MET A 1 -45.26 -4.81 -36.96
C MET A 1 -44.86 -4.08 -35.69
N PRO A 2 -43.62 -4.19 -35.21
CA PRO A 2 -42.84 -5.38 -34.88
C PRO A 2 -42.78 -5.58 -33.35
N ASP A 3 -42.50 -6.81 -32.94
CA ASP A 3 -41.98 -7.15 -31.61
C ASP A 3 -40.62 -6.48 -31.42
N ASP A 4 -40.41 -5.79 -30.29
CA ASP A 4 -39.08 -5.46 -29.82
C ASP A 4 -39.04 -5.60 -28.30
N ASN A 5 -38.98 -6.87 -27.90
CA ASN A 5 -38.37 -7.31 -26.66
C ASN A 5 -36.92 -6.80 -26.61
N ARG A 6 -36.73 -5.53 -26.24
CA ARG A 6 -35.39 -4.93 -26.06
C ARG A 6 -34.62 -5.49 -24.87
N PHE A 7 -35.26 -6.32 -24.04
CA PHE A 7 -34.68 -6.86 -22.81
C PHE A 7 -34.72 -8.39 -22.72
N ALA A 8 -35.21 -9.12 -23.72
CA ALA A 8 -35.29 -10.58 -23.68
C ALA A 8 -34.09 -11.28 -24.36
N GLY A 9 -32.87 -10.77 -24.13
CA GLY A 9 -31.67 -11.26 -24.83
C GLY A 9 -30.36 -11.14 -24.06
N LEU A 10 -30.37 -10.94 -22.73
CA LEU A 10 -29.15 -10.90 -21.92
C LEU A 10 -29.17 -11.86 -20.73
N SER A 11 -30.18 -12.71 -20.64
CA SER A 11 -30.20 -13.83 -19.70
C SER A 11 -30.19 -15.12 -20.50
N ASP A 12 -29.08 -15.86 -20.38
CA ASP A 12 -29.02 -17.33 -20.55
C ASP A 12 -28.53 -17.91 -21.90
N ALA A 13 -27.48 -17.32 -22.47
CA ALA A 13 -26.46 -18.03 -23.25
C ALA A 13 -25.18 -17.20 -23.08
N GLU A 14 -24.08 -17.63 -22.46
CA GLU A 14 -23.43 -18.93 -22.53
C GLU A 14 -22.77 -19.28 -21.18
N LYS A 15 -23.35 -20.24 -20.47
CA LYS A 15 -22.61 -21.05 -19.49
C LYS A 15 -21.51 -21.83 -20.22
N GLU A 16 -20.34 -21.91 -19.57
CA GLU A 16 -19.23 -22.86 -19.79
C GLU A 16 -18.13 -22.49 -20.81
N GLU A 17 -17.23 -21.60 -20.39
CA GLU A 17 -15.77 -21.75 -20.52
C GLU A 17 -15.20 -21.45 -19.12
N LEU A 18 -15.04 -22.44 -18.24
CA LEU A 18 -13.81 -23.21 -18.05
C LEU A 18 -12.55 -22.36 -17.96
N ASP A 19 -12.18 -22.11 -16.70
CA ASP A 19 -10.86 -22.37 -16.13
C ASP A 19 -9.71 -21.41 -16.47
N ALA A 20 -8.96 -21.11 -15.41
CA ALA A 20 -7.63 -20.52 -15.40
C ALA A 20 -7.43 -19.13 -16.05
N ALA A 21 -7.69 -18.09 -15.25
CA ALA A 21 -6.78 -16.95 -15.22
C ALA A 21 -6.67 -16.49 -13.76
N ALA A 22 -5.72 -17.11 -13.06
CA ALA A 22 -5.14 -16.52 -11.86
C ALA A 22 -4.76 -15.07 -12.18
N PRO A 23 -4.87 -14.12 -11.23
CA PRO A 23 -4.05 -12.93 -11.36
C PRO A 23 -2.62 -13.46 -11.36
N GLU A 24 -1.98 -13.43 -12.54
CA GLU A 24 -0.54 -13.59 -12.67
C GLU A 24 0.05 -12.66 -11.62
N GLU A 25 0.59 -13.29 -10.57
CA GLU A 25 1.57 -12.74 -9.67
C GLU A 25 2.61 -12.08 -10.57
N SER A 26 2.44 -10.77 -10.81
CA SER A 26 3.46 -9.97 -11.46
C SER A 26 4.61 -10.00 -10.49
N GLY A 27 5.52 -10.95 -10.74
CA GLY A 27 6.65 -11.27 -9.91
C GLY A 27 7.30 -9.97 -9.46
N SER A 28 7.49 -9.89 -8.15
CA SER A 28 8.50 -9.02 -7.59
C SER A 28 9.82 -9.45 -8.23
N GLU A 29 10.20 -8.79 -9.31
CA GLU A 29 11.58 -8.76 -9.78
C GLU A 29 12.34 -7.97 -8.71
N ASP A 30 12.65 -8.66 -7.62
CA ASP A 30 13.72 -8.28 -6.69
C ASP A 30 15.01 -8.39 -7.52
N GLY A 31 15.30 -7.31 -8.24
CA GLY A 31 16.55 -7.09 -8.91
C GLY A 31 17.60 -6.83 -7.85
N ASP A 32 18.13 -7.92 -7.30
CA ASP A 32 19.39 -7.93 -6.57
C ASP A 32 20.50 -7.54 -7.56
N ASP A 33 20.73 -6.23 -7.69
CA ASP A 33 21.83 -5.64 -8.44
C ASP A 33 23.12 -5.76 -7.60
N GLU A 34 23.54 -7.00 -7.35
CA GLU A 34 24.89 -7.29 -6.89
C GLU A 34 25.85 -7.26 -8.10
N GLY A 35 26.29 -6.05 -8.48
CA GLY A 35 27.55 -5.89 -9.19
C GLY A 35 27.68 -4.67 -10.11
N GLU A 36 28.37 -3.62 -9.63
CA GLU A 36 29.58 -3.05 -10.27
C GLU A 36 30.10 -1.84 -9.45
N GLU A 37 31.04 -2.08 -8.52
CA GLU A 37 31.93 -1.00 -8.02
C GLU A 37 33.00 -0.69 -9.08
N GLU A 38 32.65 0.03 -10.14
CA GLU A 38 33.63 0.57 -11.11
C GLU A 38 33.20 1.98 -11.57
N GLY A 39 33.87 3.02 -11.05
CA GLY A 39 33.93 4.31 -11.73
C GLY A 39 33.28 5.49 -11.00
N GLY A 40 34.11 6.26 -10.29
CA GLY A 40 33.72 7.51 -9.64
C GLY A 40 33.02 8.50 -10.57
N GLY A 41 31.75 8.75 -10.25
CA GLY A 41 30.89 9.67 -10.99
C GLY A 41 29.43 9.56 -10.57
N GLY A 42 29.16 9.31 -9.27
CA GLY A 42 27.81 9.43 -8.74
C GLY A 42 27.29 10.87 -8.90
N PRO A 43 25.98 11.08 -9.06
CA PRO A 43 25.40 12.42 -9.15
C PRO A 43 25.84 13.29 -7.97
N ALA A 44 26.08 14.58 -8.22
CA ALA A 44 26.54 15.55 -7.20
C ALA A 44 25.52 15.80 -6.06
N PHE A 45 24.34 15.21 -6.17
CA PHE A 45 23.29 15.16 -5.16
C PHE A 45 22.96 13.70 -4.94
N GLU A 46 23.12 13.22 -3.70
CA GLU A 46 22.64 11.90 -3.34
C GLU A 46 21.11 11.90 -3.44
N PHE A 47 20.57 10.96 -4.20
CA PHE A 47 19.21 10.52 -3.96
C PHE A 47 19.26 9.83 -2.60
N ASP A 48 18.55 10.36 -1.59
CA ASP A 48 18.48 9.72 -0.27
C ASP A 48 18.31 8.22 -0.45
N ALA A 49 19.28 7.43 0.01
CA ALA A 49 19.19 5.98 -0.07
C ALA A 49 18.04 5.51 0.84
N THR A 50 16.88 5.25 0.25
CA THR A 50 15.74 4.67 0.96
C THR A 50 15.73 3.17 0.77
N THR A 51 15.60 2.41 1.86
CA THR A 51 15.38 0.97 1.79
C THR A 51 13.88 0.70 1.76
N ALA A 52 13.40 0.10 0.67
CA ALA A 52 12.04 -0.38 0.60
C ALA A 52 11.84 -1.55 1.59
N LYS A 53 10.74 -1.51 2.34
CA LYS A 53 10.35 -2.61 3.23
C LYS A 53 8.86 -2.89 3.05
N SER A 54 8.53 -4.08 2.57
CA SER A 54 7.17 -4.58 2.53
C SER A 54 6.75 -5.10 3.91
N ILE A 55 5.53 -4.76 4.34
CA ILE A 55 4.95 -5.20 5.61
C ILE A 55 3.61 -5.85 5.31
N TYR A 56 3.38 -7.06 5.84
CA TYR A 56 2.10 -7.75 5.72
C TYR A 56 1.22 -7.39 6.92
N VAL A 57 0.13 -6.68 6.65
CA VAL A 57 -0.90 -6.34 7.63
C VAL A 57 -2.24 -6.91 7.17
N ARG A 58 -3.16 -7.10 8.11
CA ARG A 58 -4.53 -7.50 7.77
C ARG A 58 -5.24 -6.35 7.04
N PRO A 59 -6.18 -6.62 6.11
CA PRO A 59 -6.89 -5.57 5.38
C PRO A 59 -7.54 -4.52 6.29
N GLU A 60 -8.17 -4.95 7.39
CA GLU A 60 -8.80 -4.06 8.37
C GLU A 60 -7.81 -3.11 9.06
N THR A 61 -6.56 -3.56 9.25
CA THR A 61 -5.49 -2.74 9.82
C THR A 61 -4.97 -1.73 8.80
N LEU A 62 -4.89 -2.14 7.53
CA LEU A 62 -4.48 -1.24 6.45
C LEU A 62 -5.49 -0.10 6.26
N GLU A 63 -6.79 -0.41 6.24
CA GLU A 63 -7.85 0.61 6.16
C GLU A 63 -7.75 1.64 7.30
N THR A 64 -7.43 1.18 8.51
CA THR A 64 -7.24 2.08 9.66
C THR A 64 -6.03 3.02 9.47
N LEU A 65 -4.95 2.53 8.84
CA LEU A 65 -3.79 3.37 8.53
C LEU A 65 -4.11 4.40 7.44
N GLU A 66 -4.87 4.03 6.41
CA GLU A 66 -5.29 4.94 5.33
C GLU A 66 -6.19 6.07 5.88
N ASP A 67 -7.09 5.76 6.80
CA ASP A 67 -7.91 6.76 7.50
C ASP A 67 -7.03 7.71 8.34
N ALA A 68 -6.02 7.18 9.03
CA ALA A 68 -5.08 7.99 9.81
C ALA A 68 -4.21 8.89 8.91
N GLU A 69 -3.78 8.39 7.75
CA GLU A 69 -3.06 9.19 6.74
C GLU A 69 -3.90 10.38 6.29
N PHE A 70 -5.17 10.14 5.95
CA PHE A 70 -6.10 11.21 5.58
C PHE A 70 -6.32 12.23 6.70
N GLU A 71 -6.44 11.79 7.95
CA GLU A 71 -6.56 12.70 9.10
C GLU A 71 -5.31 13.58 9.25
N VAL A 72 -4.11 13.00 9.15
CA VAL A 72 -2.84 13.73 9.20
C VAL A 72 -2.77 14.79 8.09
N GLU A 73 -3.09 14.43 6.85
CA GLU A 73 -3.13 15.39 5.73
C GLU A 73 -4.11 16.54 6.00
N MET A 74 -5.29 16.24 6.54
CA MET A 74 -6.31 17.22 6.86
C MET A 74 -5.85 18.19 7.96
N LEU A 75 -5.17 17.68 8.99
CA LEU A 75 -4.57 18.50 10.06
C LEU A 75 -3.45 19.39 9.51
N LEU A 76 -2.52 18.83 8.73
CA LEU A 76 -1.45 19.58 8.07
C LEU A 76 -2.00 20.70 7.20
N ARG A 77 -3.08 20.43 6.44
CA ARG A 77 -3.74 21.43 5.61
C ARG A 77 -4.42 22.52 6.43
N ARG A 78 -5.13 22.15 7.49
CA ARG A 78 -5.92 23.09 8.28
C ARG A 78 -5.06 23.96 9.19
N GLU A 79 -4.06 23.37 9.83
CA GLU A 79 -3.28 24.00 10.89
C GLU A 79 -1.98 24.61 10.39
N HIS A 80 -1.38 23.99 9.37
CA HIS A 80 -0.07 24.39 8.85
C HIS A 80 -0.13 24.89 7.40
N GLY A 81 -1.27 24.75 6.72
CA GLY A 81 -1.44 25.16 5.32
C GLY A 81 -0.65 24.29 4.32
N ILE A 82 -0.14 23.14 4.77
CA ILE A 82 0.64 22.20 3.97
C ILE A 82 -0.32 21.31 3.16
N ARG A 83 0.04 21.00 1.92
CA ARG A 83 -0.76 20.18 1.00
C ARG A 83 0.15 19.25 0.22
N ASP A 84 -0.45 18.27 -0.44
CA ASP A 84 0.22 17.37 -1.37
C ASP A 84 1.42 16.66 -0.70
N VAL A 85 1.20 16.18 0.53
CA VAL A 85 2.20 15.41 1.28
C VAL A 85 2.45 14.12 0.52
N THR A 86 3.73 13.79 0.31
CA THR A 86 4.06 12.54 -0.37
C THR A 86 3.89 11.36 0.59
N GLY A 87 3.52 10.18 0.06
CA GLY A 87 3.48 8.97 0.87
C GLY A 87 4.80 8.68 1.60
N ARG A 88 5.95 9.07 1.03
CA ARG A 88 7.25 8.99 1.71
C ARG A 88 7.30 9.84 2.97
N GLU A 89 6.87 11.11 2.91
CA GLU A 89 6.89 12.00 4.07
C GLU A 89 5.99 11.48 5.19
N PHE A 90 4.80 10.98 4.82
CA PHE A 90 3.90 10.34 5.78
C PHE A 90 4.52 9.07 6.38
N HIS A 91 5.01 8.14 5.56
CA HIS A 91 5.59 6.88 6.05
C HIS A 91 6.85 7.08 6.90
N ASP A 92 7.74 8.00 6.52
CA ASP A 92 8.95 8.29 7.31
C ASP A 92 8.59 8.87 8.68
N ALA A 93 7.66 9.83 8.72
CA ALA A 93 7.17 10.40 9.97
C ALA A 93 6.44 9.33 10.83
N ALA A 94 5.59 8.51 10.21
CA ALA A 94 4.86 7.45 10.89
C ALA A 94 5.81 6.41 11.50
N VAL A 95 6.87 6.01 10.78
CA VAL A 95 7.87 5.07 11.29
C VAL A 95 8.69 5.68 12.42
N GLN A 96 9.04 6.97 12.35
CA GLN A 96 9.73 7.66 13.44
C GLN A 96 8.87 7.70 14.71
N VAL A 97 7.59 8.06 14.59
CA VAL A 97 6.64 8.01 15.72
C VAL A 97 6.54 6.58 16.25
N LEU A 98 6.32 5.57 15.40
CA LEU A 98 6.25 4.18 15.83
C LEU A 98 7.49 3.74 16.63
N ALA A 99 8.69 4.18 16.22
CA ALA A 99 9.94 3.87 16.91
C ALA A 99 10.03 4.52 18.30
N GLU A 100 9.40 5.68 18.51
CA GLU A 100 9.33 6.36 19.80
C GLU A 100 8.25 5.78 20.73
N HIS A 101 7.28 5.05 20.17
CA HIS A 101 6.13 4.47 20.87
C HIS A 101 6.22 2.93 21.00
N ALA A 102 7.43 2.39 21.18
CA ALA A 102 7.66 0.94 21.23
C ALA A 102 6.89 0.20 22.33
N ASP A 103 6.66 0.85 23.48
CA ASP A 103 5.90 0.25 24.59
C ASP A 103 4.43 -0.01 24.20
N GLU A 104 3.80 0.91 23.46
CA GLU A 104 2.42 0.75 22.98
C GLU A 104 2.30 -0.42 21.98
N VAL A 105 3.34 -0.65 21.17
CA VAL A 105 3.41 -1.80 20.27
C VAL A 105 3.47 -3.11 21.06
N VAL A 106 4.22 -3.13 22.17
CA VAL A 106 4.29 -4.30 23.06
C VAL A 106 2.93 -4.58 23.69
N GLU A 107 2.25 -3.55 24.19
CA GLU A 107 0.91 -3.66 24.77
C GLU A 107 -0.07 -4.25 23.75
N GLN A 108 -0.12 -3.71 22.53
CA GLN A 108 -1.01 -4.23 21.47
C GLN A 108 -0.74 -5.71 21.16
N ILE A 109 0.53 -6.14 21.12
CA ILE A 109 0.88 -7.56 20.88
C ILE A 109 0.39 -8.45 22.03
N LEU A 110 0.52 -7.99 23.27
CA LEU A 110 0.08 -8.76 24.44
C LEU A 110 -1.44 -8.88 24.48
N ASP A 111 -2.16 -7.79 24.21
CA ASP A 111 -3.62 -7.75 24.19
C ASP A 111 -4.21 -8.73 23.16
N GLU A 112 -3.62 -8.81 21.96
CA GLU A 112 -4.04 -9.77 20.94
C GLU A 112 -3.80 -11.22 21.37
N ARG A 113 -2.67 -11.49 22.03
CA ARG A 113 -2.33 -12.85 22.52
C ARG A 113 -3.19 -13.30 23.69
N ASP A 114 -3.57 -12.38 24.56
CA ASP A 114 -4.44 -12.67 25.71
C ASP A 114 -5.90 -12.85 25.29
N THR A 115 -6.25 -12.39 24.08
CA THR A 115 -7.57 -12.57 23.46
C THR A 115 -7.71 -13.92 22.72
N GLU A 116 -6.60 -14.63 22.45
CA GLU A 116 -6.56 -15.98 21.84
C GLU A 116 -6.85 -17.15 22.80
#